data_AF-A0AAU1ZL21-F1
#
_entry.id   AF-A0AAU1ZL21-F1
#
_cell.length_a   1.000
_cell.length_b   1.000
_cell.length_c   1.000
_cell.angle_alpha   90.00
_cell.angle_beta   90.00
_cell.angle_gamma   90.00
#
_symmetry.space_group_name_H-M   'P 1'
#
loop_
_entity.id
_entity.type
_entity.pdbx_description
1 polymer ?
#
loop_
_entity_poly.entity_id
_entity_poly.type
_entity_poly.pdbx_seq_one_letter_code
_entity_poly.pdbx_strand_id
1 'polypeptide(L)'
;MTTPAKPAAPSRRALAAAIALIVIPLAAFGAWRWWDRAQEGDFKADPQPYCRLVTPETIHRLVPESYGGREDVASCTWAAPREKGKYRANVHLFASRLDVELAQKDMREQRADSAPLWEKGTQEDVIGLGDEAFLRFRPPVPGKNITAQVVFRRSNMVISVAYARSDDDRHAARAGAIDAAREAAALLKP
;
A
#
# COMPACT_ATOMS: atom_id res chain seq x y z
N MET A 1 -41.53 -54.77 -17.46
CA MET A 1 -41.63 -53.30 -17.37
C MET A 1 -41.43 -52.91 -15.92
N THR A 2 -40.25 -52.39 -15.57
CA THR A 2 -39.87 -51.98 -14.22
C THR A 2 -40.04 -50.48 -14.11
N THR A 3 -41.03 -50.03 -13.33
CA THR A 3 -41.30 -48.61 -13.10
C THR A 3 -40.16 -48.00 -12.27
N PRO A 4 -39.53 -46.89 -12.69
CA PRO A 4 -38.44 -46.29 -11.93
C PRO A 4 -38.98 -45.69 -10.64
N ALA A 5 -38.35 -46.03 -9.52
CA ALA A 5 -38.70 -45.51 -8.21
C ALA A 5 -38.45 -43.99 -8.17
N LYS A 6 -39.50 -43.24 -7.84
CA LYS A 6 -39.44 -41.78 -7.71
C LYS A 6 -38.56 -41.43 -6.51
N PRO A 7 -37.52 -40.59 -6.66
CA PRO A 7 -36.64 -40.25 -5.54
C PRO A 7 -37.43 -39.54 -4.45
N ALA A 8 -37.30 -40.02 -3.22
CA ALA A 8 -37.96 -39.44 -2.06
C ALA A 8 -37.47 -38.00 -1.85
N ALA A 9 -38.41 -37.06 -1.77
CA ALA A 9 -38.08 -35.67 -1.52
C ALA A 9 -37.36 -35.55 -0.16
N PRO A 10 -36.22 -34.83 -0.09
CA PRO A 10 -35.48 -34.69 1.15
C PRO A 10 -36.36 -34.04 2.21
N SER A 11 -36.37 -34.63 3.40
CA SER A 11 -37.14 -34.08 4.52
C SER A 11 -36.70 -32.65 4.82
N ARG A 12 -37.61 -31.80 5.29
CA ARG A 12 -37.28 -30.41 5.69
C ARG A 12 -36.11 -30.34 6.68
N ARG A 13 -35.91 -31.39 7.49
CA ARG A 13 -34.76 -31.54 8.41
C ARG A 13 -33.45 -31.76 7.67
N ALA A 14 -33.43 -32.58 6.61
CA ALA A 14 -32.23 -32.79 5.80
C ALA A 14 -31.85 -31.53 5.02
N LEU A 15 -32.83 -30.78 4.51
CA LEU A 15 -32.59 -29.50 3.85
C LEU A 15 -32.03 -28.45 4.83
N ALA A 16 -32.62 -28.34 6.03
CA ALA A 16 -32.15 -27.43 7.07
C ALA A 16 -30.72 -27.77 7.54
N ALA A 17 -30.40 -29.05 7.69
CA ALA A 17 -29.06 -29.51 8.04
C ALA A 17 -28.02 -29.16 6.94
N ALA A 18 -28.38 -29.33 5.67
CA ALA A 18 -27.52 -28.96 4.55
C ALA A 18 -27.27 -27.45 4.47
N ILE A 19 -28.28 -26.62 4.71
CA ILE A 19 -28.13 -25.16 4.77
C ILE A 19 -27.24 -24.77 5.96
N ALA A 20 -27.46 -25.34 7.14
CA ALA A 20 -26.63 -25.07 8.31
C ALA A 20 -25.15 -25.43 8.08
N LEU A 21 -24.87 -26.56 7.41
CA LEU A 21 -23.53 -26.99 7.04
C LEU A 21 -22.80 -26.03 6.11
N ILE A 22 -23.51 -25.18 5.35
CA ILE A 22 -22.91 -24.21 4.43
C ILE A 22 -22.80 -22.83 5.10
N VAL A 23 -23.86 -22.39 5.78
CA VAL A 23 -23.94 -21.04 6.35
C VAL A 23 -22.97 -20.87 7.52
N ILE A 24 -22.83 -21.87 8.39
CA ILE A 24 -21.94 -21.80 9.56
C ILE A 24 -20.48 -21.60 9.14
N PRO A 25 -19.88 -22.40 8.24
CA PRO A 25 -18.49 -22.18 7.83
C PRO A 25 -18.30 -20.89 7.05
N LEU A 26 -19.27 -20.44 6.25
CA LEU A 26 -19.19 -19.13 5.58
C LEU A 26 -19.21 -17.97 6.58
N ALA A 27 -20.08 -18.03 7.59
CA ALA A 27 -20.16 -17.02 8.64
C ALA A 27 -18.90 -17.04 9.52
N ALA A 28 -18.39 -18.23 9.88
CA ALA A 28 -17.15 -18.37 10.63
C ALA A 28 -15.94 -17.87 9.84
N PHE A 29 -15.86 -18.18 8.54
CA PHE A 29 -14.81 -17.67 7.66
C PHE A 29 -14.90 -16.15 7.49
N GLY A 30 -16.11 -15.60 7.32
CA GLY A 30 -16.35 -14.17 7.26
C GLY A 30 -15.98 -13.45 8.57
N ALA A 31 -16.36 -14.01 9.72
CA ALA A 31 -16.02 -13.50 11.03
C ALA A 31 -14.51 -13.57 11.29
N TRP A 32 -13.84 -14.67 10.91
CA TRP A 32 -12.39 -14.81 11.01
C TRP A 32 -11.67 -13.78 10.12
N ARG A 33 -12.08 -13.62 8.86
CA ARG A 33 -11.53 -12.60 7.94
C ARG A 33 -11.74 -11.17 8.45
N TRP A 34 -12.85 -10.89 9.13
CA TRP A 34 -13.11 -9.58 9.73
C TRP A 34 -12.28 -9.37 10.99
N TRP A 35 -12.19 -10.38 11.86
CA TRP A 35 -11.38 -10.36 13.08
C TRP A 35 -9.89 -10.24 12.80
N ASP A 36 -9.37 -10.93 11.78
CA ASP A 36 -7.98 -10.85 11.33
C ASP A 36 -7.63 -9.43 10.85
N ARG A 37 -8.56 -8.75 10.15
CA ARG A 37 -8.41 -7.32 9.82
C ARG A 37 -8.49 -6.41 11.04
N ALA A 38 -9.30 -6.76 12.03
CA ALA A 38 -9.43 -5.98 13.27
C ALA A 38 -8.26 -6.18 14.25
N GLN A 39 -7.48 -7.26 14.08
CA GLN A 39 -6.29 -7.58 14.88
C GLN A 39 -5.02 -6.83 14.40
N GLU A 40 -5.07 -6.11 13.28
CA GLU A 40 -4.09 -5.07 12.96
C GLU A 40 -4.34 -3.83 13.83
N GLY A 41 -4.09 -3.97 15.13
CA GLY A 41 -4.22 -2.89 16.10
C GLY A 41 -3.25 -1.74 15.84
N ASP A 42 -3.45 -0.63 16.55
CA ASP A 42 -2.54 0.52 16.49
C ASP A 42 -1.09 0.10 16.71
N PHE A 43 -0.21 0.59 15.85
CA PHE A 43 1.23 0.51 16.02
C PHE A 43 1.58 1.12 17.38
N LYS A 44 2.25 0.33 18.23
CA LYS A 44 2.70 0.78 19.55
C LYS A 44 4.08 1.43 19.52
N ALA A 45 4.85 1.15 18.48
CA ALA A 45 6.16 1.73 18.22
C ALA A 45 6.34 2.04 16.73
N ASP A 46 7.31 2.89 16.43
CA ASP A 46 7.67 3.18 15.05
C ASP A 46 8.41 1.98 14.42
N PRO A 47 8.18 1.67 13.14
CA PRO A 47 8.85 0.58 12.43
C PRO A 47 10.31 0.97 12.18
N GLN A 48 11.17 0.67 13.15
CA GLN A 48 12.60 0.95 13.10
C GLN A 48 13.40 -0.31 12.72
N PRO A 49 14.41 -0.19 11.84
CA PRO A 49 14.73 0.96 11.00
C PRO A 49 13.79 1.09 9.79
N TYR A 50 13.39 2.31 9.42
CA TYR A 50 12.50 2.61 8.30
C TYR A 50 13.07 2.16 6.96
N CYS A 51 14.41 2.16 6.82
CA CYS A 51 15.06 1.66 5.62
C CYS A 51 14.81 0.16 5.38
N ARG A 52 14.32 -0.60 6.36
CA ARG A 52 13.93 -2.01 6.15
C ARG A 52 12.53 -2.20 5.60
N LEU A 53 11.76 -1.12 5.44
CA LEU A 53 10.45 -1.18 4.80
C LEU A 53 10.54 -1.35 3.27
N VAL A 54 11.72 -1.17 2.68
CA VAL A 54 11.97 -1.49 1.26
C VAL A 54 13.22 -2.35 1.18
N THR A 55 13.16 -3.46 0.45
CA THR A 55 14.26 -4.41 0.40
C THR A 55 15.42 -3.88 -0.43
N PRO A 56 16.66 -4.30 -0.14
CA PRO A 56 17.81 -3.99 -0.99
C PRO A 56 17.59 -4.39 -2.45
N GLU A 57 16.87 -5.48 -2.72
CA GLU A 57 16.55 -5.97 -4.06
C GLU A 57 15.65 -4.99 -4.82
N THR A 58 14.58 -4.50 -4.20
CA THR A 58 13.71 -3.48 -4.79
C THR A 58 14.47 -2.18 -5.02
N ILE A 59 15.29 -1.75 -4.06
CA ILE A 59 16.12 -0.55 -4.23
C ILE A 59 17.12 -0.71 -5.37
N HIS A 60 17.79 -1.85 -5.49
CA HIS A 60 18.73 -2.09 -6.59
C HIS A 60 18.03 -2.11 -7.95
N ARG A 61 16.78 -2.57 -8.01
CA ARG A 61 15.96 -2.49 -9.24
C ARG A 61 15.58 -1.05 -9.58
N LEU A 62 15.18 -0.25 -8.59
CA LEU A 62 14.63 1.10 -8.80
C LEU A 62 15.70 2.20 -8.88
N VAL A 63 16.79 2.04 -8.12
CA VAL A 63 17.93 2.94 -7.99
C VAL A 63 19.24 2.11 -7.98
N PRO A 64 19.63 1.53 -9.13
CA PRO A 64 20.75 0.58 -9.20
C PRO A 64 22.07 1.09 -8.64
N GLU A 65 22.27 2.41 -8.68
CA GLU A 65 23.50 3.08 -8.29
C GLU A 65 23.47 3.65 -6.86
N SER A 66 22.45 3.33 -6.05
CA SER A 66 22.39 3.83 -4.67
C SER A 66 23.53 3.25 -3.83
N TYR A 67 24.14 4.07 -2.96
CA TYR A 67 25.12 3.61 -1.96
C TYR A 67 24.47 3.06 -0.68
N GLY A 68 23.17 2.74 -0.72
CA GLY A 68 22.38 2.35 0.45
C GLY A 68 21.38 3.43 0.89
N GLY A 69 20.58 3.08 1.89
CA GLY A 69 19.56 3.95 2.45
C GLY A 69 20.13 4.90 3.48
N ARG A 70 19.85 6.20 3.33
CA ARG A 70 20.12 7.20 4.34
C ARG A 70 18.89 7.36 5.22
N GLU A 71 19.02 6.94 6.47
CA GLU A 71 17.97 7.06 7.48
C GLU A 71 17.99 8.44 8.17
N ASP A 72 16.81 8.93 8.52
CA ASP A 72 16.55 10.13 9.31
C ASP A 72 15.40 9.84 10.29
N VAL A 73 15.03 10.79 11.16
CA VAL A 73 14.09 10.63 12.30
C VAL A 73 12.79 9.89 11.95
N ALA A 74 12.27 10.07 10.73
CA ALA A 74 11.01 9.47 10.25
C ALA A 74 11.06 9.08 8.76
N SER A 75 12.26 8.95 8.19
CA SER A 75 12.40 8.77 6.75
C SER A 75 13.60 7.95 6.35
N CYS A 76 13.52 7.34 5.18
CA CYS A 76 14.67 6.75 4.51
C CYS A 76 14.74 7.22 3.06
N THR A 77 15.94 7.56 2.61
CA THR A 77 16.17 8.00 1.23
C THR A 77 17.25 7.15 0.56
N TRP A 78 16.94 6.64 -0.61
CA TRP A 78 17.89 6.02 -1.53
C TRP A 78 18.02 6.89 -2.77
N ALA A 79 19.22 7.32 -3.10
CA ALA A 79 19.45 8.19 -4.24
C ALA A 79 20.70 7.76 -5.01
N ALA A 80 20.63 7.86 -6.34
CA ALA A 80 21.81 7.76 -7.17
C ALA A 80 22.78 8.94 -6.90
N PRO A 81 24.10 8.77 -7.12
CA PRO A 81 25.10 9.79 -6.81
C PRO A 81 24.88 11.07 -7.63
N ARG A 82 25.16 12.23 -7.03
CA ARG A 82 24.94 13.54 -7.67
C ARG A 82 25.75 13.76 -8.94
N GLU A 83 26.93 13.15 -9.01
CA GLU A 83 27.92 13.26 -10.10
C GLU A 83 27.45 12.61 -11.40
N LYS A 84 26.51 11.65 -11.33
CA LYS A 84 25.92 10.99 -12.50
C LYS A 84 24.74 11.78 -13.07
N GLY A 85 24.95 13.09 -13.19
CA GLY A 85 23.96 14.06 -13.67
C GLY A 85 23.17 13.54 -14.88
N LYS A 86 21.86 13.82 -14.85
CA LYS A 86 20.80 13.39 -15.78
C LYS A 86 20.15 12.02 -15.54
N TYR A 87 20.71 11.12 -14.71
CA TYR A 87 20.07 9.82 -14.38
C TYR A 87 19.69 9.66 -12.90
N ARG A 88 19.11 10.71 -12.30
CA ARG A 88 18.79 10.72 -10.86
C ARG A 88 17.51 9.94 -10.60
N ALA A 89 17.63 8.65 -10.31
CA ALA A 89 16.58 7.92 -9.62
C ALA A 89 16.69 8.14 -8.10
N ASN A 90 15.56 8.33 -7.41
CA ASN A 90 15.52 8.30 -5.96
C ASN A 90 14.22 7.68 -5.45
N VAL A 91 14.32 7.00 -4.30
CA VAL A 91 13.18 6.55 -3.50
C VAL A 91 13.26 7.31 -2.18
N HIS A 92 12.17 7.96 -1.79
CA HIS A 92 12.03 8.62 -0.51
C HIS A 92 10.81 8.04 0.21
N LEU A 93 11.06 7.41 1.35
CA LEU A 93 10.04 6.88 2.23
C LEU A 93 9.97 7.76 3.46
N PHE A 94 8.75 8.17 3.81
CA PHE A 94 8.44 8.84 5.07
C PHE A 94 7.35 8.03 5.77
N ALA A 95 7.49 7.84 7.08
CA ALA A 95 6.50 7.14 7.89
C ALA A 95 6.24 7.93 9.18
N SER A 96 4.97 8.12 9.52
CA SER A 96 4.53 8.80 10.73
C SER A 96 3.51 7.96 11.48
N ARG A 97 3.80 7.71 12.75
CA ARG A 97 2.85 7.15 13.70
C ARG A 97 2.11 8.28 14.40
N LEU A 98 0.80 8.26 14.31
CA LEU A 98 -0.09 9.27 14.85
C LEU A 98 -1.14 8.59 15.75
N ASP A 99 -2.06 9.37 16.31
CA ASP A 99 -3.33 8.81 16.80
C ASP A 99 -4.23 8.47 15.61
N VAL A 100 -5.11 7.47 15.74
CA VAL A 100 -5.95 7.00 14.62
C VAL A 100 -6.75 8.14 13.96
N GLU A 101 -7.39 8.99 14.77
CA GLU A 101 -8.16 10.12 14.26
C GLU A 101 -7.27 11.13 13.53
N LEU A 102 -6.06 11.37 14.04
CA LEU A 102 -5.09 12.27 13.45
C LEU A 102 -4.50 11.69 12.16
N ALA A 103 -4.26 10.38 12.10
CA ALA A 103 -3.82 9.68 10.90
C ALA A 103 -4.88 9.75 9.79
N GLN A 104 -6.16 9.55 10.12
CA GLN A 104 -7.25 9.74 9.18
C GLN A 104 -7.38 11.19 8.71
N LYS A 105 -7.18 12.15 9.62
CA LYS A 105 -7.17 13.57 9.29
C LYS A 105 -6.01 13.91 8.35
N ASP A 106 -4.81 13.44 8.65
CA ASP A 106 -3.62 13.62 7.82
C ASP A 106 -3.84 13.02 6.43
N MET A 107 -4.39 11.80 6.32
CA MET A 107 -4.74 11.24 5.00
C MET A 107 -5.73 12.10 4.21
N ARG A 108 -6.77 12.64 4.87
CA ARG A 108 -7.70 13.56 4.21
C ARG A 108 -7.01 14.84 3.78
N GLU A 109 -6.13 15.39 4.61
CA GLU A 109 -5.35 16.59 4.29
C GLU A 109 -4.37 16.32 3.14
N GLN A 110 -3.64 15.22 3.15
CA GLN A 110 -2.75 14.81 2.05
C GLN A 110 -3.51 14.61 0.74
N ARG A 111 -4.74 14.07 0.80
CA ARG A 111 -5.60 13.91 -0.38
C ARG A 111 -6.16 15.24 -0.87
N ALA A 112 -6.57 16.11 0.04
CA ALA A 112 -7.07 17.45 -0.29
C ALA A 112 -5.95 18.41 -0.71
N ASP A 113 -4.71 18.14 -0.30
CA ASP A 113 -3.55 18.99 -0.51
C ASP A 113 -3.34 19.21 -2.00
N SER A 114 -3.73 20.42 -2.40
CA SER A 114 -3.60 20.96 -3.73
C SER A 114 -2.33 21.79 -3.84
N ALA A 115 -1.32 21.52 -3.00
CA ALA A 115 -0.03 22.18 -3.05
C ALA A 115 0.42 22.29 -4.51
N PRO A 116 0.96 23.45 -4.92
CA PRO A 116 1.29 23.72 -6.32
C PRO A 116 2.32 22.75 -6.92
N LEU A 117 2.91 21.90 -6.08
CA LEU A 117 3.88 20.87 -6.42
C LEU A 117 3.25 19.56 -6.92
N TRP A 118 1.94 19.36 -6.77
CA TRP A 118 1.24 18.15 -7.22
C TRP A 118 0.24 18.45 -8.32
N GLU A 119 0.10 17.52 -9.27
CA GLU A 119 -0.88 17.63 -10.33
C GLU A 119 -2.30 17.48 -9.77
N LYS A 120 -3.16 18.45 -10.10
CA LYS A 120 -4.56 18.44 -9.68
C LYS A 120 -5.34 17.40 -10.51
N GLY A 121 -6.23 16.67 -9.84
CA GLY A 121 -7.16 15.73 -10.51
C GLY A 121 -6.52 14.46 -11.06
N THR A 122 -5.25 14.18 -10.78
CA THR A 122 -4.54 12.95 -11.21
C THR A 122 -4.38 11.94 -10.07
N GLN A 123 -5.11 12.14 -8.97
CA GLN A 123 -5.10 11.21 -7.85
C GLN A 123 -5.84 9.93 -8.23
N GLU A 124 -5.21 8.80 -7.96
CA GLU A 124 -5.74 7.47 -8.22
C GLU A 124 -5.81 6.69 -6.91
N ASP A 125 -6.96 6.06 -6.62
CA ASP A 125 -7.08 5.18 -5.46
C ASP A 125 -6.25 3.91 -5.66
N VAL A 126 -5.45 3.55 -4.65
CA VAL A 126 -4.64 2.33 -4.68
C VAL A 126 -5.21 1.35 -3.67
N ILE A 127 -5.56 0.15 -4.14
CA ILE A 127 -6.13 -0.89 -3.28
C ILE A 127 -5.04 -1.82 -2.74
N GLY A 128 -5.25 -2.35 -1.53
CA GLY A 128 -4.43 -3.42 -0.95
C GLY A 128 -3.13 -2.97 -0.28
N LEU A 129 -2.98 -1.69 0.08
CA LEU A 129 -1.82 -1.15 0.81
C LEU A 129 -2.10 -0.82 2.28
N GLY A 130 -3.35 -0.94 2.74
CA GLY A 130 -3.78 -0.56 4.07
C GLY A 130 -5.28 -0.27 4.09
N ASP A 131 -5.70 0.60 5.00
CA ASP A 131 -7.09 1.04 5.14
C ASP A 131 -7.49 1.99 4.00
N GLU A 132 -6.56 2.85 3.59
CA GLU A 132 -6.72 3.78 2.49
C GLU A 132 -5.37 4.07 1.84
N ALA A 133 -5.36 4.22 0.52
CA ALA A 133 -4.18 4.66 -0.21
C ALA A 133 -4.55 5.37 -1.49
N PHE A 134 -3.66 6.27 -1.93
CA PHE A 134 -3.77 6.93 -3.21
C PHE A 134 -2.39 7.21 -3.81
N LEU A 135 -2.36 7.35 -5.13
CA LEU A 135 -1.22 7.72 -5.94
C LEU A 135 -1.42 9.16 -6.44
N ARG A 136 -0.35 9.95 -6.46
CA ARG A 136 -0.31 11.27 -7.11
C ARG A 136 1.02 11.52 -7.82
N PHE A 137 1.03 12.47 -8.75
CA PHE A 137 2.21 12.86 -9.52
C PHE A 137 2.60 14.31 -9.27
N ARG A 138 3.91 14.59 -9.26
CA ARG A 138 4.40 15.95 -9.42
C ARG A 138 4.45 16.30 -10.92
N PRO A 139 4.05 17.51 -11.31
CA PRO A 139 4.12 17.93 -12.70
C PRO A 139 5.57 17.91 -13.18
N PRO A 140 5.83 17.42 -14.40
CA PRO A 140 7.14 17.52 -15.01
C PRO A 140 7.47 19.01 -15.18
N VAL A 141 8.48 19.49 -14.45
CA VAL A 141 9.05 20.81 -14.67
C VAL A 141 10.31 20.62 -15.52
N PRO A 142 10.56 21.45 -16.54
CA PRO A 142 11.80 21.35 -17.33
C PRO A 142 13.04 21.26 -16.42
N GLY A 143 13.84 20.20 -16.61
CA GLY A 143 15.03 19.93 -15.80
C GLY A 143 14.78 19.29 -14.42
N LYS A 144 13.53 18.89 -14.12
CA LYS A 144 13.18 18.11 -12.91
C LYS A 144 12.59 16.76 -13.28
N ASN A 145 12.84 15.79 -12.41
CA ASN A 145 12.36 14.42 -12.49
C ASN A 145 10.84 14.31 -12.39
N ILE A 146 10.22 13.41 -13.16
CA ILE A 146 8.86 12.94 -12.86
C ILE A 146 8.90 12.20 -11.53
N THR A 147 7.99 12.55 -10.62
CA THR A 147 7.86 11.93 -9.30
C THR A 147 6.46 11.37 -9.13
N ALA A 148 6.36 10.06 -8.95
CA ALA A 148 5.15 9.40 -8.50
C ALA A 148 5.24 9.20 -6.99
N GLN A 149 4.16 9.46 -6.27
CA GLN A 149 4.08 9.25 -4.83
C GLN A 149 2.84 8.45 -4.48
N VAL A 150 3.02 7.38 -3.73
CA VAL A 150 1.94 6.65 -3.08
C VAL A 150 1.90 7.07 -1.61
N VAL A 151 0.71 7.45 -1.14
CA VAL A 151 0.46 7.69 0.28
C VAL A 151 -0.57 6.67 0.73
N PHE A 152 -0.28 5.94 1.80
CA PHE A 152 -1.21 4.97 2.39
C PHE A 152 -1.23 5.07 3.90
N ARG A 153 -2.36 4.68 4.49
CA ARG A 153 -2.52 4.54 5.92
C ARG A 153 -2.90 3.12 6.28
N ARG A 154 -2.30 2.62 7.34
CA ARG A 154 -2.68 1.35 7.98
C ARG A 154 -2.81 1.60 9.48
N SER A 155 -4.02 1.48 10.02
CA SER A 155 -4.34 1.87 11.39
C SER A 155 -3.90 3.32 11.66
N ASN A 156 -3.00 3.52 12.63
CA ASN A 156 -2.48 4.82 13.06
C ASN A 156 -1.13 5.21 12.42
N MET A 157 -0.68 4.45 11.40
CA MET A 157 0.54 4.74 10.64
C MET A 157 0.20 5.32 9.27
N VAL A 158 0.80 6.46 8.91
CA VAL A 158 0.75 7.03 7.55
C VAL A 158 2.12 6.89 6.90
N ILE A 159 2.16 6.34 5.69
CA ILE A 159 3.39 6.13 4.93
C ILE A 159 3.26 6.81 3.58
N SER A 160 4.29 7.57 3.22
CA SER A 160 4.46 8.19 1.91
C SER A 160 5.71 7.62 1.25
N VAL A 161 5.54 7.00 0.08
CA VAL A 161 6.65 6.51 -0.74
C VAL A 161 6.66 7.29 -2.06
N ALA A 162 7.71 8.07 -2.28
CA ALA A 162 7.94 8.80 -3.53
C ALA A 162 9.06 8.13 -4.32
N TYR A 163 8.83 7.89 -5.61
CA TYR A 163 9.84 7.46 -6.55
C TYR A 163 9.98 8.52 -7.64
N ALA A 164 11.17 9.11 -7.73
CA ALA A 164 11.52 10.05 -8.79
C ALA A 164 12.48 9.38 -9.77
N ARG A 165 12.21 9.57 -11.06
CA ARG A 165 13.09 9.17 -12.15
C ARG A 165 13.39 10.36 -13.04
N SER A 166 14.52 10.31 -13.71
CA SER A 166 14.98 11.37 -14.59
C SER A 166 14.52 11.23 -16.04
N ASP A 167 13.98 10.08 -16.42
CA ASP A 167 13.23 9.93 -17.66
C ASP A 167 11.81 10.44 -17.46
N ASP A 168 11.19 10.90 -18.54
CA ASP A 168 9.81 11.36 -18.53
C ASP A 168 8.80 10.18 -18.62
N ASP A 169 9.23 8.97 -18.25
CA ASP A 169 8.39 7.77 -18.26
C ASP A 169 7.50 7.71 -17.00
N ARG A 170 6.31 8.27 -17.16
CA ARG A 170 5.27 8.28 -16.13
C ARG A 170 4.83 6.88 -15.70
N HIS A 171 4.76 5.93 -16.62
CA HIS A 171 4.32 4.57 -16.30
C HIS A 171 5.36 3.84 -15.46
N ALA A 172 6.65 4.02 -15.79
CA ALA A 172 7.74 3.49 -14.99
C ALA A 172 7.83 4.15 -13.60
N ALA A 173 7.64 5.47 -13.51
CA ALA A 173 7.58 6.17 -12.22
C ALA A 173 6.42 5.65 -11.35
N ARG A 174 5.22 5.48 -11.93
CA ARG A 174 4.07 4.87 -11.25
C ARG A 174 4.38 3.48 -10.73
N ALA A 175 4.90 2.61 -11.60
CA ALA A 175 5.20 1.23 -11.25
C ALA A 175 6.20 1.15 -10.10
N GLY A 176 7.28 1.94 -10.15
CA GLY A 176 8.28 1.93 -9.08
C GLY A 176 7.76 2.46 -7.75
N ALA A 177 6.92 3.49 -7.75
CA ALA A 177 6.29 3.98 -6.51
C ALA A 177 5.33 2.93 -5.91
N ILE A 178 4.52 2.26 -6.73
CA ILE A 178 3.60 1.21 -6.28
C ILE A 178 4.36 -0.01 -5.76
N ASP A 179 5.42 -0.44 -6.45
CA ASP A 179 6.23 -1.58 -6.03
C ASP A 179 6.86 -1.33 -4.65
N ALA A 180 7.50 -0.18 -4.47
CA ALA A 180 8.10 0.18 -3.18
C ALA A 180 7.04 0.35 -2.08
N ALA A 181 5.87 0.91 -2.38
CA ALA A 181 4.78 1.03 -1.42
C ALA A 181 4.15 -0.31 -1.03
N ARG A 182 4.00 -1.25 -1.97
CA ARG A 182 3.55 -2.62 -1.69
C ARG A 182 4.51 -3.35 -0.76
N GLU A 183 5.80 -3.21 -1.00
CA GLU A 183 6.80 -3.81 -0.14
C GLU A 183 6.80 -3.20 1.26
N ALA A 184 6.71 -1.86 1.35
CA ALA A 184 6.55 -1.16 2.62
C ALA A 184 5.31 -1.65 3.38
N ALA A 185 4.15 -1.76 2.71
CA ALA A 185 2.93 -2.26 3.33
C ALA A 185 3.07 -3.72 3.80
N ALA A 186 3.76 -4.58 3.05
CA ALA A 186 3.95 -5.99 3.38
C ALA A 186 4.92 -6.21 4.56
N LEU A 187 5.94 -5.36 4.67
CA LEU A 187 6.94 -5.42 5.75
C LEU A 187 6.53 -4.66 7.01
N LEU A 188 5.54 -3.76 6.88
CA LEU A 188 4.95 -3.06 8.01
C LEU A 188 4.19 -4.04 8.91
N LYS A 189 4.61 -4.15 10.17
CA LYS A 189 4.00 -5.02 11.19
C LYS A 189 3.59 -4.18 12.41
N PRO A 190 2.34 -4.29 12.90
CA PRO A 190 1.84 -3.55 14.07
C PRO A 190 2.52 -3.95 15.39
#